data_AF-A0AAW2KWG3-F1
#
_entry.id   AF-A0AAW2KWG3-F1
#
_cell.length_a   1.000
_cell.length_b   1.000
_cell.length_c   1.000
_cell.angle_alpha   90.00
_cell.angle_beta   90.00
_cell.angle_gamma   90.00
#
_symmetry.space_group_name_H-M   'P 1'
#
loop_
_entity.id
_entity.type
_entity.pdbx_description
1 polymer ?
#
loop_
_entity_poly.entity_id
_entity_poly.type
_entity_poly.pdbx_seq_one_letter_code
_entity_poly.pdbx_strand_id
1 'polypeptide(L)'
;MLACDPTTAGQNSLDRKATSSAQRILEGHTIPLKTEETTDGRKSRADILEQHLPDHNESMSVVLERFANIGIDTPGVVALLGAHSVGRTHCVKLVHRLYPAVDPALNPTHVEHMLHKCPDAIPDPKAVQYVRNDRGTPMKLDNNYYRNILDNKGLLIVDHQLATDKRDKAICQENGQEPRLLL
;
A
#
# COMPACT_ATOMS: atom_id res chain seq x y z
N MET A 1 -20.82 11.13 28.90
CA MET A 1 -19.57 11.45 28.18
C MET A 1 -18.45 10.72 28.92
N LEU A 2 -18.22 9.43 28.64
CA LEU A 2 -17.06 8.73 29.20
C LEU A 2 -15.85 9.08 28.32
N ALA A 3 -15.00 9.97 28.82
CA ALA A 3 -13.66 10.11 28.28
C ALA A 3 -12.82 8.91 28.71
N CYS A 4 -11.94 8.44 27.83
CA CYS A 4 -11.01 7.34 28.09
C CYS A 4 -10.22 7.59 29.39
N ASP A 5 -10.14 6.59 30.25
CA ASP A 5 -9.15 6.56 31.33
C ASP A 5 -7.75 6.44 30.67
N PRO A 6 -6.82 7.39 30.88
CA PRO A 6 -5.50 7.41 30.25
C PRO A 6 -4.65 6.18 30.59
N THR A 7 -5.08 5.31 31.51
CA THR A 7 -4.40 4.06 31.87
C THR A 7 -4.88 2.83 31.11
N THR A 8 -5.95 2.91 30.30
CA THR A 8 -6.69 1.72 29.82
C THR A 8 -6.51 1.37 28.34
N ALA A 9 -5.97 2.26 27.50
CA ALA A 9 -5.75 1.96 26.08
C ALA A 9 -4.31 2.26 25.68
N GLY A 10 -3.52 1.21 25.47
CA GLY A 10 -2.17 1.33 24.90
C GLY A 10 -2.19 1.88 23.46
N GLN A 11 -1.08 2.47 23.04
CA GLN A 11 -0.87 3.02 21.69
C GLN A 11 -1.21 2.00 20.60
N ASN A 12 -0.88 0.73 20.80
CA ASN A 12 -1.21 -0.35 19.85
C ASN A 12 -2.73 -0.49 19.61
N SER A 13 -3.55 -0.32 20.66
CA SER A 13 -5.01 -0.37 20.54
C SER A 13 -5.55 0.88 19.84
N LEU A 14 -4.93 2.05 20.13
CA LEU A 14 -5.30 3.31 19.49
C LEU A 14 -5.00 3.29 17.99
N ASP A 15 -3.84 2.79 17.58
CA ASP A 15 -3.48 2.69 16.17
C ASP A 15 -4.44 1.77 15.40
N ARG A 16 -4.81 0.62 15.98
CA ARG A 16 -5.81 -0.28 15.38
C ARG A 16 -7.18 0.40 15.22
N LYS A 17 -7.65 1.08 16.26
CA LYS A 17 -8.93 1.82 16.23
C LYS A 17 -8.88 2.97 15.22
N ALA A 18 -7.75 3.66 15.12
CA ALA A 18 -7.54 4.74 14.16
C ALA A 18 -7.58 4.21 12.73
N THR A 19 -6.88 3.10 12.44
CA THR A 19 -6.91 2.45 11.11
C THR A 19 -8.32 2.03 10.71
N SER A 20 -9.06 1.35 11.59
CA SER A 20 -10.46 0.96 11.31
C SER A 20 -11.38 2.17 11.10
N SER A 21 -11.18 3.25 11.87
CA SER A 21 -11.94 4.49 11.70
C SER A 21 -11.62 5.17 10.37
N ALA A 22 -10.34 5.21 9.98
CA ALA A 22 -9.91 5.75 8.69
C ALA A 22 -10.48 4.95 7.53
N GLN A 23 -10.41 3.62 7.60
CA GLN A 23 -11.01 2.71 6.63
C GLN A 23 -12.53 2.97 6.49
N ARG A 24 -13.25 3.07 7.62
CA ARG A 24 -14.69 3.39 7.61
C ARG A 24 -15.00 4.73 6.92
N ILE A 25 -14.14 5.74 7.11
CA ILE A 25 -14.30 7.05 6.47
C ILE A 25 -14.07 6.96 4.95
N LEU A 26 -13.11 6.13 4.51
CA LEU A 26 -12.68 6.05 3.11
C LEU A 26 -13.50 5.06 2.26
N GLU A 27 -13.96 3.94 2.84
CA GLU A 27 -14.74 2.88 2.16
C GLU A 27 -16.24 3.04 2.37
N GLY A 28 -16.65 3.67 3.46
CA GLY A 28 -18.06 3.82 3.84
C GLY A 28 -18.69 2.60 4.52
N HIS A 29 -17.92 1.54 4.80
CA HIS A 29 -18.38 0.37 5.56
C HIS A 29 -17.52 0.08 6.79
N THR A 30 -18.07 -0.66 7.75
CA THR A 30 -17.40 -0.98 9.01
C THR A 30 -16.98 -2.45 9.01
N ILE A 31 -15.68 -2.72 9.15
CA ILE A 31 -15.18 -4.06 9.50
C ILE A 31 -15.07 -4.15 11.03
N PRO A 32 -15.71 -5.15 11.66
CA PRO A 32 -15.61 -5.33 13.10
C PRO A 32 -14.16 -5.70 13.47
N LEU A 33 -13.54 -4.87 14.30
CA LEU A 33 -12.22 -5.19 14.87
C LEU A 33 -12.38 -6.22 15.99
N LYS A 34 -11.50 -7.24 15.98
CA LYS A 34 -11.31 -8.09 17.16
C LYS A 34 -10.67 -7.23 18.26
N THR A 35 -11.43 -6.94 19.31
CA THR A 35 -10.96 -6.14 20.46
C THR A 35 -10.26 -7.04 21.47
N GLU A 36 -9.10 -7.58 21.10
CA GLU A 36 -8.19 -8.17 22.09
C GLU A 36 -7.33 -7.05 22.68
N GLU A 37 -7.13 -7.07 24.00
CA GLU A 37 -6.26 -6.12 24.67
C GLU A 37 -4.82 -6.35 24.23
N THR A 38 -4.28 -5.42 23.44
CA THR A 38 -2.88 -5.42 23.02
C THR A 38 -2.05 -4.62 24.02
N THR A 39 -0.93 -5.17 24.47
CA THR A 39 0.05 -4.43 25.28
C THR A 39 1.02 -3.65 24.40
N ASP A 40 1.53 -2.54 24.91
CA ASP A 40 2.47 -1.69 24.18
C ASP A 40 3.90 -2.25 24.24
N GLY A 41 4.58 -2.19 23.09
CA GLY A 41 6.00 -2.50 23.01
C GLY A 41 6.82 -1.48 23.81
N ARG A 42 7.87 -1.96 24.50
CA ARG A 42 8.75 -1.10 25.32
C ARG A 42 10.03 -0.65 24.61
N LYS A 43 10.23 -1.07 23.36
CA LYS A 43 11.42 -0.75 22.55
C LYS A 43 11.03 -0.59 21.08
N SER A 44 11.51 0.46 20.45
CA SER A 44 11.50 0.61 18.99
C SER A 44 12.82 0.07 18.42
N ARG A 45 12.76 -0.66 17.29
CA ARG A 45 13.88 -1.40 16.71
C ARG A 45 14.05 -1.08 15.23
N ALA A 46 14.84 -0.02 14.95
CA ALA A 46 15.16 0.37 13.59
C ALA A 46 16.11 -0.63 12.89
N ASP A 47 16.90 -1.37 13.67
CA ASP A 47 17.94 -2.29 13.20
C ASP A 47 17.41 -3.57 12.53
N ILE A 48 16.11 -3.88 12.70
CA ILE A 48 15.48 -5.07 12.11
C ILE A 48 14.45 -4.73 11.02
N LEU A 49 14.28 -3.45 10.65
CA LEU A 49 13.23 -3.01 9.73
C LEU A 49 13.36 -3.68 8.36
N GLU A 50 14.55 -3.64 7.79
CA GLU A 50 14.83 -4.20 6.45
C GLU A 50 14.64 -5.73 6.37
N GLN A 51 14.60 -6.42 7.51
CA GLN A 51 14.36 -7.86 7.60
C GLN A 51 12.86 -8.21 7.57
N HIS A 52 11.98 -7.25 7.93
CA HIS A 52 10.55 -7.50 8.14
C HIS A 52 9.65 -6.70 7.19
N LEU A 53 10.07 -5.51 6.74
CA LEU A 53 9.29 -4.64 5.86
C LEU A 53 9.73 -4.80 4.41
N PRO A 54 8.87 -5.32 3.52
CA PRO A 54 9.23 -5.44 2.11
C PRO A 54 9.52 -4.06 1.49
N ASP A 55 10.56 -3.97 0.65
CA ASP A 55 10.82 -2.74 -0.10
C ASP A 55 9.99 -2.71 -1.40
N HIS A 56 9.68 -1.50 -1.86
CA HIS A 56 8.85 -1.23 -3.04
C HIS A 56 9.33 -1.86 -4.36
N ASN A 57 10.61 -2.25 -4.42
CA ASN A 57 11.30 -2.82 -5.57
C ASN A 57 11.70 -4.30 -5.37
N GLU A 58 11.32 -4.93 -4.26
CA GLU A 58 11.57 -6.34 -4.03
C GLU A 58 10.74 -7.22 -4.97
N SER A 59 11.18 -8.47 -5.14
CA SER A 59 10.38 -9.47 -5.85
C SER A 59 9.17 -9.90 -5.01
N MET A 60 8.06 -10.20 -5.67
CA MET A 60 6.85 -10.69 -5.02
C MET A 60 7.08 -11.97 -4.20
N SER A 61 8.04 -12.82 -4.57
CA SER A 61 8.43 -13.96 -3.74
C SER A 61 8.93 -13.56 -2.35
N VAL A 62 9.74 -12.50 -2.26
CA VAL A 62 10.25 -11.98 -0.99
C VAL A 62 9.12 -11.34 -0.18
N VAL A 63 8.23 -10.61 -0.85
CA VAL A 63 7.04 -10.00 -0.22
C VAL A 63 6.18 -11.10 0.40
N LEU A 64 5.80 -12.11 -0.39
CA LEU A 64 4.97 -13.24 0.07
C LEU A 64 5.64 -14.02 1.21
N GLU A 65 6.96 -14.26 1.14
CA GLU A 65 7.70 -14.95 2.19
C GLU A 65 7.68 -14.16 3.52
N ARG A 66 7.93 -12.85 3.48
CA ARG A 66 7.93 -12.00 4.68
C ARG A 66 6.56 -11.94 5.34
N PHE A 67 5.48 -11.85 4.54
CA PHE A 67 4.12 -11.89 5.07
C PHE A 67 3.72 -13.28 5.58
N ALA A 68 4.16 -14.36 4.92
CA ALA A 68 3.93 -15.72 5.41
C ALA A 68 4.60 -15.96 6.78
N ASN A 69 5.78 -15.38 7.03
CA ASN A 69 6.47 -15.46 8.32
C ASN A 69 5.70 -14.80 9.49
N ILE A 70 4.71 -13.96 9.21
CA ILE A 70 3.80 -13.37 10.20
C ILE A 70 2.37 -13.91 10.10
N GLY A 71 2.17 -15.00 9.34
CA GLY A 71 0.89 -15.71 9.25
C GLY A 71 -0.11 -15.12 8.25
N ILE A 72 0.34 -14.30 7.30
CA ILE A 72 -0.50 -13.75 6.23
C ILE A 72 -0.26 -14.54 4.95
N ASP A 73 -1.34 -15.11 4.40
CA ASP A 73 -1.31 -15.89 3.17
C ASP A 73 -1.38 -15.00 1.92
N THR A 74 -1.25 -15.61 0.73
CA THR A 74 -1.25 -14.88 -0.54
C THR A 74 -2.49 -14.00 -0.75
N PRO A 75 -3.74 -14.49 -0.58
CA PRO A 75 -4.92 -13.62 -0.64
C PRO A 75 -4.85 -12.45 0.33
N GLY A 76 -4.39 -12.68 1.57
CA GLY A 76 -4.18 -11.62 2.56
C GLY A 76 -3.16 -10.56 2.11
N VAL A 77 -2.06 -10.95 1.47
CA VAL A 77 -1.08 -9.99 0.91
C VAL A 77 -1.70 -9.14 -0.20
N VAL A 78 -2.43 -9.76 -1.13
CA VAL A 78 -3.09 -9.04 -2.24
C VAL A 78 -4.11 -8.04 -1.69
N ALA A 79 -4.89 -8.42 -0.68
CA ALA A 79 -5.84 -7.53 0.00
C ALA A 79 -5.13 -6.37 0.72
N LEU A 80 -4.07 -6.65 1.49
CA LEU A 80 -3.31 -5.62 2.22
C LEU A 80 -2.65 -4.60 1.28
N LEU A 81 -2.10 -5.03 0.15
CA LEU A 81 -1.57 -4.12 -0.87
C LEU A 81 -2.66 -3.24 -1.48
N GLY A 82 -3.93 -3.66 -1.41
CA GLY A 82 -5.10 -2.84 -1.74
C GLY A 82 -5.18 -1.51 -0.99
N ALA A 83 -4.53 -1.38 0.18
CA ALA A 83 -4.42 -0.12 0.91
C ALA A 83 -3.71 0.99 0.10
N HIS A 84 -2.92 0.64 -0.92
CA HIS A 84 -2.35 1.59 -1.87
C HIS A 84 -3.41 2.28 -2.76
N SER A 85 -4.69 1.93 -2.68
CA SER A 85 -5.79 2.69 -3.31
C SER A 85 -5.84 4.15 -2.85
N VAL A 86 -5.36 4.44 -1.64
CA VAL A 86 -5.22 5.80 -1.13
C VAL A 86 -3.74 6.16 -0.90
N GLY A 87 -3.48 7.46 -0.74
CA GLY A 87 -2.16 7.95 -0.38
C GLY A 87 -1.29 8.34 -1.58
N ARG A 88 0.02 8.38 -1.33
CA ARG A 88 1.03 8.99 -2.20
C ARG A 88 2.34 8.25 -2.08
N THR A 89 3.09 8.17 -3.17
CA THR A 89 4.46 7.67 -3.20
C THR A 89 5.42 8.80 -3.56
N HIS A 90 6.46 8.97 -2.75
CA HIS A 90 7.50 9.97 -2.99
C HIS A 90 8.35 9.65 -4.21
N CYS A 91 8.80 10.68 -4.94
CA CYS A 91 9.58 10.50 -6.16
C CYS A 91 10.88 9.71 -5.94
N VAL A 92 11.52 9.79 -4.77
CA VAL A 92 12.69 8.96 -4.43
C VAL A 92 12.45 7.45 -4.59
N LYS A 93 11.20 7.00 -4.47
CA LYS A 93 10.77 5.60 -4.67
C LYS A 93 10.29 5.30 -6.10
N LEU A 94 10.25 6.29 -7.00
CA LEU A 94 9.72 6.16 -8.36
C LEU A 94 10.76 6.41 -9.44
N VAL A 95 11.78 7.24 -9.18
CA VAL A 95 12.71 7.71 -10.21
C VAL A 95 13.50 6.60 -10.90
N HIS A 96 13.74 5.47 -10.22
CA HIS A 96 14.38 4.30 -10.83
C HIS A 96 13.55 3.68 -11.97
N ARG A 97 12.24 3.96 -12.03
CA ARG A 97 11.34 3.54 -13.12
C ARG A 97 11.14 4.62 -14.19
N LEU A 98 11.65 5.82 -13.98
CA LEU A 98 11.45 6.97 -14.88
C LEU A 98 12.75 7.39 -15.58
N TYR A 99 13.91 7.13 -14.96
CA TYR A 99 15.22 7.59 -15.44
C TYR A 99 16.29 6.50 -15.32
N PRO A 100 17.33 6.50 -16.21
CA PRO A 100 17.46 7.37 -17.38
C PRO A 100 16.51 6.98 -18.52
N ALA A 101 15.94 5.79 -18.46
CA ALA A 101 14.90 5.31 -19.36
C ALA A 101 13.66 4.94 -18.55
N VAL A 102 12.50 5.19 -19.15
CA VAL A 102 11.22 4.81 -18.56
C VAL A 102 11.07 3.30 -18.60
N ASP A 103 10.63 2.72 -17.49
CA ASP A 103 10.28 1.31 -17.38
C ASP A 103 9.18 0.97 -18.41
N PRO A 104 9.42 0.04 -19.36
CA PRO A 104 8.47 -0.30 -20.42
C PRO A 104 7.20 -0.97 -19.89
N ALA A 105 7.20 -1.44 -18.64
CA ALA A 105 5.99 -1.96 -18.00
C ALA A 105 4.98 -0.86 -17.66
N LEU A 106 5.40 0.41 -17.56
CA LEU A 106 4.50 1.52 -17.23
C LEU A 106 3.61 1.90 -18.42
N ASN A 107 2.34 2.18 -18.13
CA ASN A 107 1.40 2.70 -19.11
C ASN A 107 1.88 4.08 -19.62
N PRO A 108 2.11 4.28 -20.93
CA PRO A 108 2.65 5.53 -21.47
C PRO A 108 1.81 6.77 -21.13
N THR A 109 0.47 6.62 -21.03
CA THR A 109 -0.43 7.72 -20.66
C THR A 109 -0.30 8.14 -19.20
N HIS A 110 0.22 7.24 -18.35
CA HIS A 110 0.48 7.51 -16.95
C HIS A 110 1.87 8.10 -16.72
N VAL A 111 2.85 7.67 -17.53
CA VAL A 111 4.25 8.15 -17.49
C VAL A 111 4.33 9.67 -17.60
N GLU A 112 3.57 10.30 -18.51
CA GLU A 112 3.56 11.76 -18.65
C GLU A 112 3.24 12.46 -17.33
N HIS A 113 2.25 11.95 -16.59
CA HIS A 113 1.90 12.48 -15.28
C HIS A 113 2.99 12.23 -14.23
N MET A 114 3.59 11.03 -14.23
CA MET A 114 4.66 10.69 -13.30
C MET A 114 5.89 11.58 -13.52
N LEU A 115 6.32 11.81 -14.76
CA LEU A 115 7.43 12.71 -15.10
C LEU A 115 7.13 14.16 -14.73
N HIS A 116 5.89 14.62 -14.93
CA HIS A 116 5.48 15.97 -14.50
C HIS A 116 5.56 16.15 -12.97
N LYS A 117 5.28 15.10 -12.20
CA LYS A 117 5.35 15.12 -10.72
C LYS A 117 6.74 14.83 -10.18
N CYS A 118 7.55 14.06 -10.92
CA CYS A 118 8.91 13.68 -10.60
C CYS A 118 9.85 14.09 -11.76
N PRO A 119 10.11 15.40 -11.92
CA PRO A 119 10.92 15.90 -13.04
C PRO A 119 12.42 15.63 -12.86
N ASP A 120 12.86 15.40 -11.63
CA ASP A 120 14.27 15.25 -11.29
C ASP A 120 14.67 13.78 -11.25
N ALA A 121 15.73 13.39 -11.98
CA ALA A 121 16.28 12.03 -11.92
C ALA A 121 16.93 11.72 -10.56
N ILE A 122 17.37 12.76 -9.83
CA ILE A 122 17.93 12.68 -8.49
C ILE A 122 17.10 13.63 -7.61
N PRO A 123 15.94 13.19 -7.11
CA PRO A 123 15.05 14.04 -6.34
C PRO A 123 15.62 14.28 -4.94
N ASP A 124 15.41 15.48 -4.40
CA ASP A 124 15.77 15.79 -3.01
C ASP A 124 14.91 14.95 -2.05
N PRO A 125 15.50 14.11 -1.18
CA PRO A 125 14.75 13.28 -0.25
C PRO A 125 13.95 14.08 0.79
N LYS A 126 14.24 15.36 0.98
CA LYS A 126 13.49 16.26 1.86
C LYS A 126 12.36 17.01 1.14
N ALA A 127 12.37 17.00 -0.19
CA ALA A 127 11.35 17.68 -0.97
C ALA A 127 10.03 16.89 -0.94
N VAL A 128 8.92 17.64 -0.89
CA VAL A 128 7.57 17.06 -0.92
C VAL A 128 7.13 16.85 -2.37
N GLN A 129 7.91 16.04 -3.11
CA GLN A 129 7.60 15.60 -4.47
C GLN A 129 7.07 14.16 -4.45
N TYR A 130 5.86 13.96 -4.98
CA TYR A 130 5.15 12.68 -4.93
C TYR A 130 4.14 12.52 -6.07
N VAL A 131 3.78 11.27 -6.35
CA VAL A 131 2.66 10.87 -7.20
C VAL A 131 1.57 10.27 -6.30
N ARG A 132 0.29 10.49 -6.61
CA ARG A 132 -0.79 9.80 -5.90
C ARG A 132 -0.91 8.38 -6.42
N ASN A 133 -1.05 7.42 -5.51
CA ASN A 133 -1.14 6.00 -5.85
C ASN A 133 -2.37 5.71 -6.73
N ASP A 134 -3.48 6.39 -6.46
CA ASP A 134 -4.65 6.43 -7.32
C ASP A 134 -4.98 7.89 -7.72
N ARG A 135 -5.16 8.14 -9.02
CA ARG A 135 -5.55 9.46 -9.55
C ARG A 135 -7.06 9.62 -9.74
N GLY A 136 -7.77 8.53 -10.00
CA GLY A 136 -9.21 8.54 -10.23
C GLY A 136 -9.97 8.72 -8.92
N THR A 137 -9.56 8.01 -7.87
CA THR A 137 -10.25 7.95 -6.58
C THR A 137 -9.31 8.16 -5.39
N PRO A 138 -8.48 9.23 -5.38
CA PRO A 138 -7.35 9.41 -4.43
C PRO A 138 -7.68 9.46 -2.94
N MET A 139 -8.97 9.59 -2.59
CA MET A 139 -9.50 9.72 -1.24
C MET A 139 -10.63 8.72 -0.98
N LYS A 140 -10.69 7.64 -1.77
CA LYS A 140 -11.60 6.52 -1.55
C LYS A 140 -10.74 5.27 -1.51
N LEU A 141 -10.95 4.46 -0.49
CA LEU A 141 -10.37 3.13 -0.48
C LEU A 141 -11.34 2.26 -1.28
N ASP A 142 -11.01 2.06 -2.54
CA ASP A 142 -11.83 1.32 -3.49
C ASP A 142 -10.97 0.45 -4.42
N ASN A 143 -11.61 -0.35 -5.28
CA ASN A 143 -10.92 -1.34 -6.09
C ASN A 143 -10.33 -0.74 -7.37
N ASN A 144 -10.36 0.58 -7.53
CA ASN A 144 -9.70 1.26 -8.64
C ASN A 144 -8.18 1.06 -8.61
N TYR A 145 -7.59 0.81 -7.44
CA TYR A 145 -6.21 0.32 -7.30
C TYR A 145 -5.90 -0.89 -8.20
N TYR A 146 -6.68 -1.96 -8.08
CA TYR A 146 -6.45 -3.17 -8.88
C TYR A 146 -6.72 -2.92 -10.37
N ARG A 147 -7.72 -2.10 -10.71
CA ARG A 147 -7.96 -1.70 -12.11
C ARG A 147 -6.78 -0.92 -12.70
N ASN A 148 -6.19 -0.01 -11.92
CA ASN A 148 -5.00 0.73 -12.31
C ASN A 148 -3.82 -0.22 -12.55
N ILE A 149 -3.60 -1.20 -11.65
CA ILE A 149 -2.53 -2.19 -11.81
C ILE A 149 -2.72 -3.03 -13.08
N LEU A 150 -3.94 -3.51 -13.34
CA LEU A 150 -4.25 -4.30 -14.54
C LEU A 150 -4.07 -3.49 -15.84
N ASP A 151 -4.15 -2.15 -15.75
CA ASP A 151 -3.87 -1.21 -16.84
C ASP A 151 -2.44 -0.65 -16.80
N ASN A 152 -1.52 -1.29 -16.06
CA ASN A 152 -0.11 -0.90 -15.95
C ASN A 152 0.13 0.53 -15.40
N LYS A 153 -0.76 0.98 -14.51
CA LYS A 153 -0.71 2.28 -13.83
C LYS A 153 -0.29 2.19 -12.36
N GLY A 154 0.15 1.02 -11.89
CA GLY A 154 0.72 0.86 -10.55
C GLY A 154 2.00 1.69 -10.38
N LEU A 155 2.23 2.31 -9.23
CA LEU A 155 3.42 3.15 -9.08
C LEU A 155 4.68 2.32 -8.79
N LEU A 156 4.55 1.29 -7.97
CA LEU A 156 5.66 0.47 -7.50
C LEU A 156 5.86 -0.77 -8.38
N ILE A 157 7.05 -1.38 -8.28
CA ILE A 157 7.32 -2.67 -8.95
C ILE A 157 6.45 -3.75 -8.34
N VAL A 158 6.34 -3.79 -7.00
CA VAL A 158 5.49 -4.76 -6.30
C VAL A 158 4.02 -4.67 -6.72
N ASP A 159 3.51 -3.45 -7.00
CA ASP A 159 2.15 -3.26 -7.51
C ASP A 159 1.97 -3.92 -8.88
N HIS A 160 2.93 -3.76 -9.80
CA HIS A 160 2.88 -4.41 -11.13
C HIS A 160 3.02 -5.93 -11.05
N GLN A 161 3.76 -6.42 -10.05
CA GLN A 161 3.93 -7.85 -9.85
C GLN A 161 2.62 -8.54 -9.47
N LEU A 162 1.66 -7.85 -8.84
CA LEU A 162 0.33 -8.40 -8.58
C LEU A 162 -0.43 -8.83 -9.85
N ALA A 163 -0.21 -8.15 -10.98
CA ALA A 163 -0.84 -8.50 -12.26
C ALA A 163 -0.05 -9.53 -13.09
N THR A 164 1.20 -9.82 -12.73
CA THR A 164 2.12 -10.62 -13.54
C THR A 164 2.59 -11.90 -12.86
N ASP A 165 2.67 -11.94 -11.54
CA ASP A 165 2.95 -13.16 -10.78
C ASP A 165 1.77 -14.14 -10.86
N LYS A 166 2.06 -15.40 -11.15
CA LYS A 166 1.03 -16.44 -11.34
C LYS A 166 0.21 -16.71 -10.08
N ARG A 167 0.79 -16.48 -8.90
CA ARG A 167 0.15 -16.74 -7.60
C ARG A 167 -0.92 -15.71 -7.27
N ASP A 168 -0.70 -14.47 -7.71
CA ASP A 168 -1.49 -13.31 -7.27
C ASP A 168 -2.45 -12.82 -8.36
N LYS A 169 -2.08 -13.03 -9.63
CA LYS A 169 -2.78 -12.48 -10.79
C LYS A 169 -4.28 -12.76 -10.80
N ALA A 170 -4.69 -13.99 -10.48
CA ALA A 170 -6.11 -14.34 -10.48
C ALA A 170 -6.90 -13.54 -9.43
N ILE A 171 -6.32 -13.38 -8.23
CA ILE A 171 -6.92 -12.62 -7.12
C ILE A 171 -6.94 -11.12 -7.45
N CYS A 172 -5.86 -10.60 -8.05
CA CYS A 172 -5.80 -9.22 -8.53
C CYS A 172 -6.90 -8.92 -9.58
N GLN A 173 -7.13 -9.85 -10.50
CA GLN A 173 -8.19 -9.73 -11.51
C GLN A 173 -9.59 -9.76 -10.88
N GLU A 174 -9.83 -10.68 -9.95
CA GLU A 174 -11.07 -10.79 -9.21
C GLU A 174 -11.37 -9.49 -8.43
N ASN A 175 -10.40 -9.00 -7.65
CA ASN A 175 -10.55 -7.76 -6.88
C ASN A 175 -10.79 -6.53 -7.78
N GLY A 176 -10.21 -6.50 -8.99
CA GLY A 176 -10.46 -5.43 -9.97
C GLY A 176 -11.88 -5.42 -10.55
N GLN A 177 -12.55 -6.58 -10.56
CA GLN A 177 -13.93 -6.73 -11.06
C GLN A 177 -14.94 -6.47 -9.94
N GLU A 178 -14.67 -6.96 -8.74
CA GLU A 178 -15.62 -6.94 -7.60
C GLU A 178 -15.37 -5.74 -6.65
N PRO A 179 -16.30 -4.77 -6.57
CA PRO A 179 -16.13 -3.57 -5.73
C PRO A 179 -16.10 -3.85 -4.23
N ARG A 180 -16.46 -5.07 -3.79
CA ARG A 180 -16.61 -5.45 -2.38
C ARG A 180 -15.41 -6.18 -1.79
N LEU A 181 -14.37 -6.46 -2.56
CA LEU A 181 -13.31 -7.41 -2.21
C LEU A 181 -11.97 -6.75 -1.81
N LEU A 182 -12.01 -5.53 -1.27
CA LEU A 182 -10.77 -4.89 -0.81
C LEU A 182 -10.27 -5.45 0.52
N LEU A 183 -11.18 -5.94 1.37
CA LEU A 183 -10.89 -6.47 2.71
C LEU A 183 -11.91 -7.53 3.13
#